data_AF-A0A2D6X6V7-F1
#
_entry.id   AF-A0A2D6X6V7-F1
#
_cell.length_a   1.000
_cell.length_b   1.000
_cell.length_c   1.000
_cell.angle_alpha   90.00
_cell.angle_beta   90.00
_cell.angle_gamma   90.00
#
_symmetry.space_group_name_H-M   'P 1'
#
loop_
_entity.id
_entity.type
_entity.pdbx_description
1 polymer ?
#
loop_
_entity_poly.entity_id
_entity_poly.type
_entity_poly.pdbx_seq_one_letter_code
_entity_poly.pdbx_strand_id
1 'polypeptide(L)'
;MVCDQWDIFDEPPPPLTGSDEEHPLRARSRLPIEKCDCCGGNTKLYRRKLNSGQARVLIALYHALDWVHLGQTIPTLVAEVQGDTSKLTHWGLAEARPNEEDSTKRDSGIWRITDQGRAFVLRTRKVPSHAYVATPGDRLLGMESTTVDIVEVLGKNFDYRELMLTDWLPF
;
A
#
# COMPACT_ATOMS: atom_id res chain seq x y z
N MET A 1 -19.98 -18.72 -12.26
CA MET A 1 -19.36 -18.06 -13.42
C MET A 1 -18.26 -17.17 -12.86
N VAL A 2 -16.99 -17.52 -13.06
CA VAL A 2 -15.85 -16.72 -12.57
C VAL A 2 -15.63 -15.64 -13.65
N CYS A 3 -15.82 -14.34 -13.36
CA CYS A 3 -15.43 -13.25 -14.29
C CYS A 3 -13.89 -13.30 -14.35
N ASP A 4 -13.36 -14.03 -15.33
CA ASP A 4 -11.92 -14.21 -15.59
C ASP A 4 -11.40 -13.14 -16.57
N GLN A 5 -12.05 -11.97 -16.61
CA GLN A 5 -11.74 -10.86 -17.51
C GLN A 5 -10.49 -10.09 -17.03
N TRP A 6 -9.44 -10.81 -16.65
CA TRP A 6 -8.12 -10.26 -16.37
C TRP A 6 -7.32 -10.00 -17.65
N ASP A 7 -7.74 -10.58 -18.77
CA ASP A 7 -7.14 -10.45 -20.10
C ASP A 7 -6.94 -8.99 -20.51
N ILE A 8 -7.79 -8.07 -20.03
CA ILE A 8 -7.62 -6.64 -20.26
C ILE A 8 -6.24 -6.21 -19.78
N PHE A 9 -5.81 -6.60 -18.58
CA PHE A 9 -4.49 -6.24 -18.04
C PHE A 9 -3.32 -6.95 -18.73
N ASP A 10 -3.57 -8.01 -19.49
CA ASP A 10 -2.57 -8.71 -20.30
C ASP A 10 -2.37 -8.06 -21.66
N GLU A 11 -3.33 -7.24 -22.13
CA GLU A 11 -3.11 -6.42 -23.32
C GLU A 11 -1.99 -5.39 -23.09
N PRO A 12 -1.06 -5.24 -24.06
CA PRO A 12 -0.02 -4.24 -23.97
C PRO A 12 -0.64 -2.85 -23.85
N PRO A 13 -0.03 -1.95 -23.06
CA PRO A 13 -0.49 -0.57 -22.94
C PRO A 13 -0.63 0.08 -24.33
N PRO A 14 -1.57 1.01 -24.51
CA PRO A 14 -1.58 1.82 -25.72
C PRO A 14 -0.23 2.56 -25.85
N PRO A 15 0.31 2.72 -27.08
CA PRO A 15 1.61 3.33 -27.29
C PRO A 15 1.63 4.76 -26.76
N LEU A 16 2.70 5.09 -26.04
CA LEU A 16 2.90 6.41 -25.43
C LEU A 16 3.30 7.41 -26.51
N THR A 17 2.55 8.50 -26.64
CA THR A 17 2.95 9.64 -27.47
C THR A 17 3.81 10.59 -26.64
N GLY A 18 5.12 10.37 -26.58
CA GLY A 18 6.06 11.24 -25.85
C GLY A 18 7.44 10.61 -25.62
N SER A 19 8.49 11.45 -25.51
CA SER A 19 9.91 11.06 -25.50
C SER A 19 10.50 10.68 -24.14
N ASP A 20 9.66 10.45 -23.12
CA ASP A 20 10.08 9.87 -21.85
C ASP A 20 9.44 8.49 -21.79
N GLU A 21 10.23 7.42 -21.69
CA GLU A 21 9.72 6.05 -21.56
C GLU A 21 8.99 5.90 -20.20
N GLU A 22 7.77 6.44 -20.09
CA GLU A 22 6.90 6.27 -18.93
C GLU A 22 6.63 4.78 -18.73
N HIS A 23 6.62 4.34 -17.47
CA HIS A 23 6.22 2.97 -17.13
C HIS A 23 4.85 2.68 -17.79
N PRO A 24 4.68 1.57 -18.51
CA PRO A 24 3.47 1.30 -19.31
C PRO A 24 2.16 1.34 -18.49
N LEU A 25 2.24 0.85 -17.25
CA LEU A 25 1.15 0.92 -16.27
C LEU A 25 0.77 2.36 -15.84
N ARG A 26 1.68 3.33 -15.97
CA ARG A 26 1.43 4.74 -15.64
C ARG A 26 0.35 5.33 -16.53
N ALA A 27 0.49 5.21 -17.85
CA ALA A 27 -0.53 5.68 -18.78
C ALA A 27 -1.85 4.93 -18.59
N ARG A 28 -1.79 3.61 -18.43
CA ARG A 28 -2.97 2.78 -18.19
C ARG A 28 -3.72 3.17 -16.90
N SER A 29 -3.00 3.58 -15.86
CA SER A 29 -3.60 4.05 -14.60
C SER A 29 -4.38 5.38 -14.75
N ARG A 30 -4.24 6.09 -15.87
CA ARG A 30 -5.00 7.32 -16.18
C ARG A 30 -6.32 7.05 -16.91
N LEU A 31 -6.51 5.86 -17.50
CA LEU A 31 -7.76 5.49 -18.20
C LEU A 31 -8.97 5.52 -17.26
N PRO A 32 -10.21 5.74 -17.72
CA PRO A 32 -11.38 5.74 -16.85
C PRO A 32 -11.63 4.38 -16.18
N ILE A 33 -12.59 4.34 -15.24
CA ILE A 33 -13.11 3.07 -14.72
C ILE A 33 -13.95 2.42 -15.83
N GLU A 34 -13.72 1.14 -16.07
CA GLU A 34 -14.47 0.32 -17.02
C GLU A 34 -15.40 -0.66 -16.28
N LYS A 35 -16.37 -1.24 -16.98
CA LYS A 35 -17.32 -2.20 -16.42
C LYS A 35 -16.94 -3.62 -16.90
N CYS A 36 -16.82 -4.62 -16.02
CA CYS A 36 -16.71 -6.04 -16.44
C CYS A 36 -18.01 -6.40 -17.17
N ASP A 37 -17.92 -6.90 -18.40
CA ASP A 37 -19.08 -7.25 -19.22
C ASP A 37 -19.82 -8.47 -18.65
N CYS A 38 -19.13 -9.32 -17.89
CA CYS A 38 -19.72 -10.50 -17.26
C CYS A 38 -20.53 -10.17 -15.99
N CYS A 39 -20.10 -9.20 -15.17
CA CYS A 39 -20.73 -8.96 -13.85
C CYS A 39 -21.14 -7.50 -13.58
N GLY A 40 -20.82 -6.56 -14.48
CA GLY A 40 -21.08 -5.12 -14.29
C GLY A 40 -20.23 -4.45 -13.20
N GLY A 41 -19.25 -5.17 -12.63
CA GLY A 41 -18.32 -4.66 -11.62
C GLY A 41 -17.36 -3.62 -12.20
N ASN A 42 -16.77 -2.79 -11.34
CA ASN A 42 -15.80 -1.78 -11.75
C ASN A 42 -14.40 -2.39 -11.92
N THR A 43 -13.79 -2.18 -13.08
CA THR A 43 -12.40 -2.54 -13.37
C THR A 43 -11.55 -1.28 -13.52
N LYS A 44 -10.42 -1.22 -12.81
CA LYS A 44 -9.55 -0.04 -12.81
C LYS A 44 -8.13 -0.37 -12.36
N LEU A 45 -7.16 0.21 -13.05
CA LEU A 45 -5.77 0.28 -12.58
C LEU A 45 -5.56 1.56 -11.77
N TYR A 46 -5.18 1.41 -10.51
CA TYR A 46 -4.81 2.51 -9.63
C TYR A 46 -3.31 2.63 -9.51
N ARG A 47 -2.78 3.85 -9.67
CA ARG A 47 -1.42 4.21 -9.28
C ARG A 47 -1.45 4.72 -7.84
N ARG A 48 -1.19 3.85 -6.88
CA ARG A 48 -1.26 4.13 -5.44
C ARG A 48 0.08 4.66 -4.95
N LYS A 49 0.07 5.86 -4.36
CA LYS A 49 1.26 6.48 -3.76
C LYS A 49 1.46 5.94 -2.34
N LEU A 50 2.71 5.66 -1.95
CA LEU A 50 3.08 5.48 -0.55
C LEU A 50 3.02 6.84 0.17
N ASN A 51 2.13 6.97 1.15
CA ASN A 51 1.80 8.25 1.79
C ASN A 51 2.31 8.37 3.24
N SER A 52 2.25 9.59 3.78
CA SER A 52 2.76 9.90 5.12
C SER A 52 2.00 9.18 6.24
N GLY A 53 0.70 8.93 6.09
CA GLY A 53 -0.08 8.14 7.04
C GLY A 53 0.40 6.69 7.12
N GLN A 54 0.68 6.08 5.98
CA GLN A 54 1.26 4.73 5.89
C GLN A 54 2.66 4.67 6.51
N ALA A 55 3.50 5.69 6.27
CA ALA A 55 4.82 5.77 6.90
C ALA A 55 4.72 5.88 8.43
N ARG A 56 3.78 6.67 8.96
CA ARG A 56 3.54 6.77 10.41
C ARG A 56 3.09 5.44 11.01
N VAL A 57 2.18 4.72 10.35
CA VAL A 57 1.75 3.38 10.80
C VAL A 57 2.94 2.42 10.82
N LEU A 58 3.80 2.48 9.81
CA LEU A 58 4.98 1.63 9.74
C LEU A 58 6.00 1.94 10.86
N ILE A 59 6.17 3.21 11.23
CA ILE A 59 6.99 3.60 12.39
C ILE A 59 6.38 3.06 13.68
N ALA A 60 5.06 3.19 13.87
CA ALA A 60 4.40 2.61 15.04
C ALA A 60 4.58 1.08 15.12
N LEU A 61 4.46 0.37 14.00
CA LEU A 61 4.74 -1.07 13.92
C LEU A 61 6.22 -1.40 14.18
N TYR A 62 7.14 -0.53 13.80
CA TYR A 62 8.56 -0.68 14.12
C TYR A 62 8.81 -0.67 15.63
N HIS A 63 8.13 0.22 16.37
CA HIS A 63 8.23 0.28 17.84
C HIS A 63 7.56 -0.90 18.54
N ALA A 64 6.47 -1.43 17.98
CA ALA A 64 5.78 -2.61 18.50
C ALA A 64 6.62 -3.90 18.45
N LEU A 65 7.58 -3.98 17.53
CA LEU A 65 8.49 -5.12 17.27
C LEU A 65 7.83 -6.44 16.82
N ASP A 66 6.60 -6.74 17.22
CA ASP A 66 5.87 -7.97 16.90
C ASP A 66 4.42 -7.68 16.46
N TRP A 67 3.59 -8.73 16.35
CA TRP A 67 2.18 -8.66 16.03
C TRP A 67 1.39 -7.80 17.01
N VAL A 68 0.73 -6.76 16.52
CA VAL A 68 -0.12 -5.86 17.33
C VAL A 68 -1.46 -5.57 16.68
N HIS A 69 -2.49 -5.43 17.51
CA HIS A 69 -3.81 -5.03 17.04
C HIS A 69 -3.87 -3.51 16.87
N LEU A 70 -3.69 -3.02 15.63
CA LEU A 70 -3.51 -1.60 15.35
C LEU A 70 -4.67 -0.72 15.86
N GLY A 71 -5.92 -1.18 15.71
CA GLY A 71 -7.09 -0.44 16.17
C GLY A 71 -7.19 -0.30 17.70
N GLN A 72 -6.40 -1.07 18.46
CA GLN A 72 -6.31 -0.97 19.92
C GLN A 72 -5.05 -0.20 20.34
N THR A 73 -3.94 -0.42 19.63
CA THR A 73 -2.65 0.19 19.95
C THR A 73 -2.55 1.64 19.52
N ILE A 74 -2.99 1.98 18.30
CA ILE A 74 -2.90 3.33 17.72
C ILE A 74 -4.23 3.76 17.07
N PRO A 75 -5.35 3.78 17.83
CA PRO A 75 -6.70 3.97 17.28
C PRO A 75 -6.85 5.28 16.49
N THR A 76 -6.28 6.38 16.99
CA THR A 76 -6.35 7.70 16.33
C THR A 76 -5.67 7.67 14.96
N LEU A 77 -4.46 7.09 14.89
CA LEU A 77 -3.72 7.01 13.62
C LEU A 77 -4.41 6.05 12.64
N VAL A 78 -4.96 4.94 13.10
CA VAL A 78 -5.74 4.03 12.23
C VAL A 78 -6.98 4.72 11.66
N ALA A 79 -7.67 5.52 12.46
CA ALA A 79 -8.82 6.31 12.01
C ALA A 79 -8.42 7.38 10.97
N GLU A 80 -7.26 8.03 11.14
CA GLU A 80 -6.71 8.98 10.17
C GLU A 80 -6.37 8.33 8.83
N VAL A 81 -5.86 7.09 8.85
CA VAL A 81 -5.39 6.38 7.65
C VAL A 81 -6.53 5.65 6.92
N GLN A 82 -7.72 5.53 7.50
CA GLN A 82 -8.95 5.04 6.85
C GLN A 82 -8.81 3.73 6.05
N GLY A 83 -8.03 2.77 6.55
CA GLY A 83 -7.84 1.46 5.92
C GLY A 83 -6.71 1.37 4.89
N ASP A 84 -5.97 2.46 4.64
CA ASP A 84 -4.78 2.46 3.77
C ASP A 84 -3.61 1.64 4.34
N THR A 85 -3.67 1.23 5.61
CA THR A 85 -2.71 0.30 6.23
C THR A 85 -2.60 -0.99 5.42
N SER A 86 -3.74 -1.51 4.93
CA SER A 86 -3.77 -2.75 4.15
C SER A 86 -2.88 -2.69 2.90
N LYS A 87 -2.68 -1.49 2.37
CA LYS A 87 -1.90 -1.26 1.15
C LYS A 87 -0.39 -1.34 1.40
N LEU A 88 0.09 -1.28 2.64
CA LEU A 88 1.51 -1.51 2.96
C LEU A 88 1.98 -2.90 2.50
N THR A 89 1.06 -3.86 2.37
CA THR A 89 1.32 -5.20 1.83
C THR A 89 1.80 -5.17 0.38
N HIS A 90 1.36 -4.19 -0.43
CA HIS A 90 1.81 -4.08 -1.82
C HIS A 90 3.32 -3.88 -1.92
N TRP A 91 3.89 -3.11 -1.00
CA TRP A 91 5.35 -2.90 -0.91
C TRP A 91 6.06 -3.96 -0.08
N GLY A 92 5.33 -4.91 0.51
CA GLY A 92 5.89 -5.90 1.42
C GLY A 92 6.45 -5.30 2.72
N LEU A 93 5.99 -4.11 3.13
CA LEU A 93 6.52 -3.40 4.30
C LEU A 93 5.87 -3.84 5.62
N ALA A 94 4.60 -4.25 5.56
CA ALA A 94 3.87 -4.80 6.68
C ALA A 94 3.00 -5.96 6.21
N GLU A 95 2.66 -6.85 7.13
CA GLU A 95 1.82 -8.00 6.89
C GLU A 95 0.69 -8.08 7.92
N ALA A 96 -0.49 -8.49 7.45
CA ALA A 96 -1.65 -8.75 8.30
C ALA A 96 -1.61 -10.19 8.78
N ARG A 97 -2.02 -10.43 10.02
CA ARG A 97 -2.28 -11.78 10.50
C ARG A 97 -3.59 -12.27 9.89
N PRO A 98 -3.61 -13.43 9.22
CA PRO A 98 -4.85 -14.02 8.72
C PRO A 98 -5.90 -14.14 9.82
N ASN A 99 -7.15 -13.89 9.48
CA ASN A 99 -8.27 -14.13 10.39
C ASN A 99 -8.81 -15.54 10.14
N GLU A 100 -8.47 -16.48 11.03
CA GLU A 100 -8.92 -17.87 10.94
C GLU A 100 -10.30 -18.10 11.61
N GLU A 101 -10.76 -17.15 12.43
CA GLU A 101 -11.97 -17.31 13.26
C GLU A 101 -13.23 -16.72 12.60
N ASP A 102 -13.09 -15.65 11.79
CA ASP A 102 -14.21 -14.95 11.17
C ASP A 102 -13.97 -14.71 9.68
N SER A 103 -14.50 -15.64 8.86
CA SER A 103 -14.43 -15.56 7.38
C SER A 103 -15.15 -14.36 6.77
N THR A 104 -15.95 -13.61 7.54
CA THR A 104 -16.63 -12.39 7.05
C THR A 104 -15.75 -11.15 7.11
N LYS A 105 -14.66 -11.19 7.90
CA LYS A 105 -13.70 -10.09 8.03
C LYS A 105 -12.47 -10.35 7.16
N ARG A 106 -12.04 -9.31 6.45
CA ARG A 106 -10.89 -9.38 5.53
C ARG A 106 -9.56 -9.61 6.24
N ASP A 107 -9.41 -9.07 7.46
CA ASP A 107 -8.23 -9.24 8.30
C ASP A 107 -8.62 -9.23 9.79
N SER A 108 -7.67 -9.61 10.64
CA SER A 108 -7.83 -9.68 12.10
C SER A 108 -7.61 -8.34 12.80
N GLY A 109 -7.26 -7.28 12.08
CA GLY A 109 -6.77 -6.02 12.66
C GLY A 109 -5.37 -6.12 13.29
N ILE A 110 -4.74 -7.31 13.25
CA ILE A 110 -3.40 -7.58 13.81
C ILE A 110 -2.36 -7.50 12.70
N TRP A 111 -1.32 -6.72 12.93
CA TRP A 111 -0.30 -6.39 11.92
C TRP A 111 1.09 -6.49 12.50
N ARG A 112 2.06 -6.77 11.65
CA ARG A 112 3.49 -6.78 11.99
C ARG A 112 4.30 -6.12 10.89
N ILE A 113 5.39 -5.45 11.28
CA ILE A 113 6.39 -4.95 10.34
C ILE A 113 7.25 -6.09 9.78
N THR A 114 7.51 -6.09 8.47
CA THR A 114 8.44 -7.05 7.86
C THR A 114 9.88 -6.57 8.00
N ASP A 115 10.87 -7.41 7.70
CA ASP A 115 12.28 -6.98 7.66
C ASP A 115 12.52 -5.88 6.62
N GLN A 116 11.80 -5.91 5.50
CA GLN A 116 11.85 -4.84 4.51
C GLN A 116 11.27 -3.53 5.07
N GLY A 117 10.16 -3.63 5.83
CA GLY A 117 9.59 -2.53 6.58
C GLY A 117 10.59 -1.90 7.55
N ARG A 118 11.27 -2.72 8.36
CA ARG A 118 12.28 -2.25 9.32
C ARG A 118 13.43 -1.55 8.60
N ALA A 119 13.95 -2.13 7.52
CA ALA A 119 15.01 -1.51 6.72
C ALA A 119 14.59 -0.16 6.13
N PHE A 120 13.34 -0.05 5.69
CA PHE A 120 12.78 1.21 5.19
C PHE A 120 12.64 2.28 6.30
N VAL A 121 12.12 1.91 7.47
CA VAL A 121 12.01 2.80 8.64
C VAL A 121 13.38 3.27 9.13
N LEU A 122 14.36 2.38 9.14
CA LEU A 122 15.75 2.67 9.51
C LEU A 122 16.54 3.39 8.41
N ARG A 123 15.91 3.72 7.28
CA ARG A 123 16.51 4.44 6.14
C ARG A 123 17.68 3.70 5.50
N THR A 124 17.80 2.39 5.70
CA THR A 124 18.81 1.55 5.05
C THR A 124 18.33 1.01 3.71
N ARG A 125 17.05 1.22 3.37
CA ARG A 125 16.44 0.82 2.10
C ARG A 125 15.48 1.88 1.58
N LYS A 126 15.49 2.10 0.26
CA LYS A 126 14.45 2.82 -0.48
C LYS A 126 13.46 1.84 -1.12
N VAL A 127 12.23 2.29 -1.36
CA VAL A 127 11.18 1.50 -2.03
C VAL A 127 10.53 2.28 -3.17
N PRO A 128 9.89 1.61 -4.14
CA PRO A 128 9.08 2.27 -5.16
C PRO A 128 8.10 3.28 -4.57
N SER A 129 8.01 4.47 -5.16
CA SER A 129 7.10 5.53 -4.69
C SER A 129 5.63 5.20 -4.91
N HIS A 130 5.33 4.38 -5.91
CA HIS A 130 3.98 3.99 -6.26
C HIS A 130 3.87 2.50 -6.60
N ALA A 131 2.73 1.92 -6.27
CA ALA A 131 2.31 0.60 -6.68
C ALA A 131 1.19 0.70 -7.72
N TYR A 132 1.21 -0.18 -8.72
CA TYR A 132 0.16 -0.31 -9.73
C TYR A 132 -0.75 -1.46 -9.33
N VAL A 133 -1.98 -1.14 -8.96
CA VAL A 133 -2.92 -2.10 -8.35
C VAL A 133 -4.21 -2.16 -9.13
N ALA A 134 -4.57 -3.35 -9.58
CA ALA A 134 -5.81 -3.62 -10.29
C ALA A 134 -6.98 -3.88 -9.34
N THR A 135 -8.14 -3.35 -9.70
CA THR A 135 -9.44 -3.64 -9.08
C THR A 135 -10.35 -4.28 -10.13
N PRO A 136 -11.18 -5.28 -9.77
CA PRO A 136 -11.35 -5.89 -8.43
C PRO A 136 -10.11 -6.71 -7.97
N GLY A 137 -10.09 -7.15 -6.72
CA GLY A 137 -9.07 -8.09 -6.20
C GLY A 137 -7.80 -7.48 -5.60
N ASP A 138 -7.54 -6.19 -5.77
CA ASP A 138 -6.38 -5.49 -5.18
C ASP A 138 -5.02 -6.10 -5.60
N ARG A 139 -4.96 -6.61 -6.84
CA ARG A 139 -3.80 -7.32 -7.38
C ARG A 139 -2.70 -6.34 -7.75
N LEU A 140 -1.51 -6.56 -7.21
CA LEU A 140 -0.31 -5.83 -7.60
C LEU A 140 0.13 -6.26 -9.02
N LEU A 141 0.17 -5.31 -9.95
CA LEU A 141 0.63 -5.53 -11.33
C LEU A 141 2.07 -5.03 -11.57
N GLY A 142 2.55 -4.12 -10.74
CA GLY A 142 3.89 -3.57 -10.90
C GLY A 142 4.18 -2.41 -9.95
N MET A 143 5.38 -1.87 -10.08
CA MET A 143 5.91 -0.81 -9.22
C MET A 143 6.54 0.28 -10.07
N GLU A 144 6.45 1.53 -9.60
CA GLU A 144 7.16 2.63 -10.23
C GLU A 144 8.68 2.48 -10.05
N SER A 145 9.47 2.87 -11.05
CA SER A 145 10.94 2.86 -10.96
C SER A 145 11.47 3.92 -10.00
N THR A 146 10.79 5.07 -9.87
CA THR A 146 11.16 6.12 -8.91
C THR A 146 10.99 5.62 -7.49
N THR A 147 12.09 5.57 -6.75
CA THR A 147 12.13 5.15 -5.34
C THR A 147 12.14 6.33 -4.38
N VAL A 148 11.64 6.12 -3.16
CA VAL A 148 11.62 7.07 -2.05
C VAL A 148 12.15 6.41 -0.77
N ASP A 149 12.69 7.19 0.15
CA ASP A 149 12.90 6.81 1.56
C ASP A 149 11.74 7.30 2.46
N ILE A 150 11.77 6.92 3.73
CA ILE A 150 10.68 7.25 4.67
C ILE A 150 10.55 8.75 4.94
N VAL A 151 11.65 9.51 4.90
CA VAL A 151 11.62 10.97 5.11
C VAL A 151 10.96 11.66 3.92
N GLU A 152 11.29 11.21 2.71
CA GLU A 152 10.64 11.68 1.48
C GLU A 152 9.14 11.39 1.48
N VAL A 153 8.71 10.25 2.03
CA VAL A 153 7.28 9.88 2.17
C VAL A 153 6.56 10.71 3.23
N LEU A 154 7.18 10.93 4.39
CA LEU A 154 6.64 11.77 5.46
C LEU A 154 6.43 13.22 5.00
N GLY A 155 7.31 13.70 4.13
CA GLY A 155 7.23 15.03 3.53
C GLY A 155 7.48 16.12 4.58
N LYS A 156 6.76 17.24 4.48
CA LYS A 156 6.98 18.43 5.32
C LYS A 156 6.10 18.48 6.57
N ASN A 157 5.12 17.59 6.68
CA ASN A 157 4.10 17.66 7.73
C ASN A 157 4.50 16.90 9.00
N PHE A 158 5.54 16.07 8.93
CA PHE A 158 5.95 15.18 10.01
C PHE A 158 7.47 15.10 10.11
N ASP A 159 8.01 15.27 11.32
CA ASP A 159 9.45 15.12 11.56
C ASP A 159 9.79 13.67 11.88
N TYR A 160 10.71 13.10 11.10
CA TYR A 160 11.14 11.71 11.27
C TYR A 160 11.79 11.44 12.64
N ARG A 161 12.63 12.37 13.13
CA ARG A 161 13.34 12.16 14.39
C ARG A 161 12.37 12.19 15.56
N GLU A 162 11.42 13.13 15.55
CA GLU A 162 10.37 13.18 16.57
C GLU A 162 9.54 11.90 16.58
N LEU A 163 9.11 11.41 15.41
CA LEU A 163 8.33 10.17 15.32
C LEU A 163 9.11 8.94 15.82
N MET A 164 10.42 8.86 15.57
CA MET A 164 11.27 7.75 16.04
C MET A 164 11.58 7.81 17.55
N LEU A 165 11.40 8.99 18.18
CA LEU A 165 11.56 9.18 19.63
C LEU A 165 10.23 9.15 20.37
N THR A 166 9.11 9.15 19.65
CA THR A 166 7.76 9.13 20.22
C THR A 166 7.47 7.77 20.85
N ASP A 167 6.82 7.78 22.00
CA ASP A 167 6.26 6.57 22.58
C ASP A 167 4.89 6.27 21.96
N TRP A 168 4.82 5.19 21.19
CA TRP A 168 3.65 4.83 20.39
C TRP A 168 2.70 3.86 21.09
N LEU A 169 3.16 3.25 22.19
CA LEU A 169 2.46 2.15 22.84
C LEU A 169 1.86 2.65 24.15
N PRO A 170 0.53 2.52 24.38
CA PRO A 170 -0.01 2.68 25.72
C PRO A 170 0.56 1.56 26.60
N PHE A 171 1.08 1.93 27.78
CA PHE A 171 1.60 1.01 28.80
C PHE A 171 0.62 -0.12 29.15
#